data_AF-A0A0I9TUR5-F1
#
_entry.id   AF-A0A0I9TUR5-F1
#
_cell.length_a   1.000
_cell.length_b   1.000
_cell.length_c   1.000
_cell.angle_alpha   90.00
_cell.angle_beta   90.00
_cell.angle_gamma   90.00
#
_symmetry.space_group_name_H-M   'P 1'
#
loop_
_entity.id
_entity.type
_entity.pdbx_description
1 polymer ?
#
loop_
_entity_poly.entity_id
_entity_poly.type
_entity_poly.pdbx_seq_one_letter_code
_entity_poly.pdbx_strand_id
1 'polypeptide(L)' 'MRTTLDLDDDVVVAARELAAGERRSLGAVISELARRGLTPARVEAAGGLPVVRVPPGTPPITPETVRRALDED' A
#
# COMPACT_ATOMS: atom_id res chain seq x y z
N MET A 1 -23.88 -3.31 2.67
CA MET A 1 -24.34 -4.56 2.04
C MET A 1 -23.60 -5.73 2.69
N ARG A 2 -24.25 -6.88 2.89
CA ARG A 2 -23.59 -8.11 3.38
C ARG A 2 -23.54 -9.10 2.23
N THR A 3 -22.34 -9.53 1.88
CA THR A 3 -22.06 -10.44 0.76
C THR A 3 -21.15 -11.54 1.27
N THR A 4 -21.37 -12.78 0.80
CA THR A 4 -20.45 -13.90 1.03
C THR A 4 -19.53 -14.00 -0.17
N LEU A 5 -18.22 -14.01 0.07
CA LEU A 5 -17.18 -14.12 -0.94
C LEU A 5 -16.29 -15.31 -0.58
N ASP A 6 -15.81 -16.01 -1.60
CA ASP A 6 -14.72 -16.97 -1.44
C ASP A 6 -13.40 -16.21 -1.54
N LEU A 7 -12.48 -16.44 -0.60
CA LEU A 7 -11.20 -15.75 -0.49
C LEU A 7 -10.12 -16.77 -0.16
N ASP A 8 -8.98 -16.68 -0.83
CA ASP A 8 -7.82 -17.52 -0.53
C ASP A 8 -7.36 -17.32 0.93
N ASP A 9 -6.85 -18.40 1.53
CA ASP A 9 -6.48 -18.42 2.96
C ASP A 9 -5.41 -17.36 3.29
N ASP A 10 -4.45 -17.15 2.40
CA ASP A 10 -3.38 -16.16 2.56
C ASP A 10 -3.92 -14.73 2.59
N VAL A 11 -4.91 -14.41 1.75
CA VAL A 11 -5.63 -13.14 1.75
C VAL A 11 -6.35 -12.92 3.07
N VAL A 12 -7.02 -13.96 3.59
CA VAL A 12 -7.74 -13.86 4.88
C VAL A 12 -6.76 -13.64 6.03
N VAL A 13 -5.61 -14.32 6.05
CA VAL A 13 -4.57 -14.13 7.07
C VAL A 13 -4.03 -12.70 7.02
N ALA A 14 -3.59 -12.22 5.86
CA ALA A 14 -3.04 -10.87 5.71
C ALA A 14 -4.06 -9.79 6.09
N ALA A 15 -5.33 -9.95 5.68
CA ALA A 15 -6.37 -8.98 6.00
C ALA A 15 -6.70 -8.93 7.51
N ARG A 16 -6.56 -10.05 8.24
CA ARG A 16 -6.73 -10.08 9.70
C ARG A 16 -5.61 -9.33 10.42
N GLU A 17 -4.38 -9.50 9.98
CA GLU A 17 -3.22 -8.79 10.55
C GLU A 17 -3.37 -7.27 10.35
N LEU A 18 -3.74 -6.84 9.14
CA LEU A 18 -4.04 -5.45 8.82
C LEU A 18 -5.19 -4.90 9.69
N ALA A 19 -6.28 -5.66 9.79
CA ALA A 19 -7.43 -5.25 10.60
C ALA A 19 -7.08 -5.08 12.09
N ALA A 20 -6.23 -5.96 12.63
CA ALA A 20 -5.74 -5.87 14.00
C ALA A 20 -4.84 -4.64 14.21
N GLY A 21 -3.89 -4.41 13.30
CA GLY A 21 -2.97 -3.26 13.35
C GLY A 21 -3.71 -1.92 13.25
N GLU A 22 -4.72 -1.84 12.39
CA GLU A 22 -5.51 -0.62 12.16
C GLU A 22 -6.70 -0.45 13.11
N ARG A 23 -7.00 -1.45 13.97
CA ARG A 23 -8.19 -1.51 14.84
C ARG A 23 -9.50 -1.34 14.07
N ARG A 24 -9.62 -2.02 12.92
CA ARG A 24 -10.79 -1.99 12.03
C ARG A 24 -11.39 -3.38 11.89
N SER A 25 -12.64 -3.46 11.42
CA SER A 25 -13.24 -4.76 11.11
C SER A 25 -12.64 -5.35 9.84
N LEU A 26 -12.56 -6.68 9.76
CA LEU A 26 -12.10 -7.41 8.57
C LEU A 26 -12.87 -6.97 7.32
N GLY A 27 -14.20 -6.84 7.43
CA GLY A 27 -15.03 -6.38 6.32
C GLY A 27 -14.72 -4.96 5.86
N ALA A 28 -14.33 -4.05 6.77
CA ALA A 28 -13.93 -2.69 6.40
C ALA A 28 -12.60 -2.67 5.64
N VAL A 29 -11.62 -3.47 6.08
CA VAL A 29 -10.31 -3.63 5.41
C VAL A 29 -10.49 -4.24 4.02
N ILE A 30 -11.19 -5.38 3.91
CA ILE A 30 -11.46 -6.03 2.62
C ILE A 30 -12.22 -5.11 1.67
N SER A 31 -13.23 -4.39 2.18
CA SER A 31 -13.99 -3.44 1.36
C SER A 31 -13.13 -2.29 0.83
N GLU A 32 -12.14 -1.83 1.61
CA GLU A 32 -11.19 -0.83 1.15
C GLU A 32 -10.20 -1.39 0.13
N LEU A 33 -9.61 -2.56 0.39
CA LEU A 33 -8.71 -3.22 -0.56
C LEU A 33 -9.41 -3.46 -1.91
N ALA A 34 -10.66 -3.90 -1.88
CA ALA A 34 -11.48 -4.04 -3.09
C ALA A 34 -11.67 -2.70 -3.81
N ARG A 35 -12.00 -1.61 -3.10
CA ARG A 35 -12.11 -0.27 -3.72
C ARG A 35 -10.80 0.18 -4.37
N ARG A 36 -9.66 -0.05 -3.70
CA ARG A 36 -8.33 0.26 -4.23
C ARG A 36 -8.03 -0.57 -5.48
N GLY A 37 -8.31 -1.87 -5.47
CA GLY A 37 -8.11 -2.77 -6.62
C GLY A 37 -9.01 -2.47 -7.82
N LEU A 38 -10.21 -1.94 -7.58
CA LEU A 38 -11.11 -1.46 -8.64
C LEU A 38 -10.68 -0.13 -9.25
N THR A 39 -9.76 0.59 -8.60
CA THR A 39 -9.18 1.82 -9.15
C THR A 39 -7.96 1.42 -9.98
N PRO A 40 -7.96 1.62 -11.32
CA PRO A 40 -6.81 1.28 -12.13
C PRO A 40 -5.59 2.08 -11.66
N ALA A 41 -4.55 1.37 -11.21
CA ALA A 41 -3.28 1.98 -10.86
C ALA A 41 -2.63 2.51 -12.15
N ARG A 42 -2.80 3.80 -12.42
CA ARG A 42 -2.07 4.46 -13.52
C ARG A 42 -0.67 4.76 -13.03
N VAL A 43 0.23 3.79 -13.20
CA VAL A 43 1.65 4.01 -13.00
C VAL A 43 2.17 4.79 -14.19
N GLU A 44 2.63 6.02 -13.97
CA GLU A 44 3.36 6.74 -15.00
C GLU A 44 4.65 5.98 -15.31
N ALA A 45 4.94 5.78 -16.59
CA ALA A 45 6.17 5.14 -17.02
C ALA A 45 6.94 6.07 -17.95
N ALA A 46 8.27 6.11 -17.80
CA ALA A 46 9.19 6.76 -18.71
C ALA A 46 10.28 5.76 -19.10
N GLY A 47 10.44 5.51 -20.40
CA GLY A 47 11.40 4.51 -20.90
C GLY A 47 11.09 3.07 -20.42
N GLY A 48 9.83 2.75 -20.12
CA GLY A 48 9.42 1.43 -19.61
C GLY A 48 9.62 1.22 -18.11
N LEU A 49 10.14 2.21 -17.39
CA LEU A 49 10.31 2.16 -15.94
C LEU A 49 9.21 2.98 -15.23
N PRO A 50 8.70 2.51 -14.09
CA PRO A 50 7.75 3.25 -13.28
C PRO A 50 8.38 4.55 -12.77
N VAL A 51 7.64 5.65 -12.82
CA VAL A 51 8.09 6.98 -12.41
C VAL A 51 7.25 7.46 -11.24
N VAL A 52 7.94 7.79 -10.14
CA VAL A 52 7.36 8.51 -9.02
C VAL A 52 7.57 10.01 -9.27
N ARG A 53 6.48 10.77 -9.44
CA ARG A 53 6.54 12.23 -9.53
C ARG A 53 6.60 12.81 -8.13
N VAL A 54 7.68 13.50 -7.82
CA VAL A 54 7.82 14.26 -6.57
C VAL A 54 7.52 15.74 -6.82
N PRO A 55 6.98 16.48 -5.83
CA PRO A 55 6.77 17.92 -5.96
C PRO A 55 8.06 18.67 -6.34
N PRO A 56 7.98 19.76 -7.13
CA PRO A 56 9.12 20.61 -7.43
C PRO A 56 9.81 21.10 -6.16
N GLY A 57 11.14 21.07 -6.14
CA GLY A 57 11.94 21.49 -4.97
C GLY A 57 12.10 20.41 -3.89
N THR A 58 11.57 19.19 -4.09
CA THR A 58 11.88 18.06 -3.20
C THR A 58 13.39 17.77 -3.24
N PRO A 59 14.09 17.79 -2.10
CA PRO A 59 15.53 17.53 -2.05
C PRO A 59 15.85 16.09 -2.49
N PRO A 60 17.03 15.85 -3.10
CA PRO A 60 17.43 14.51 -3.49
C PRO A 60 17.57 13.61 -2.25
N ILE A 61 17.24 12.34 -2.39
CA ILE A 61 17.57 11.32 -1.39
C ILE A 61 19.09 11.09 -1.46
N THR A 62 19.80 11.39 -0.37
CA THR A 62 21.26 11.22 -0.29
C THR A 62 21.65 9.97 0.52
N PRO A 63 22.89 9.46 0.38
CA PRO A 63 23.39 8.38 1.23
C PRO A 63 23.27 8.65 2.74
N GLU A 64 23.47 9.90 3.17
CA GLU A 64 23.33 10.32 4.57
C GLU A 64 21.88 10.22 5.05
N THR A 65 20.92 10.49 4.16
CA THR A 65 19.49 10.33 4.44
C THR A 65 19.14 8.87 4.69
N VAL A 66 19.68 7.97 3.86
CA VAL A 66 19.47 6.51 4.01
C VAL A 66 20.12 6.00 5.30
N ARG A 67 21.36 6.41 5.59
CA ARG A 67 22.07 5.98 6.80
C ARG A 67 21.32 6.37 8.06
N ARG A 68 20.86 7.62 8.17
CA ARG A 68 20.07 8.09 9.31
C ARG A 68 18.78 7.28 9.51
N ALA A 69 18.07 6.94 8.44
CA ALA A 69 16.81 6.18 8.55
C ALA A 69 17.01 4.74 9.04
N LEU A 70 18.16 4.12 8.73
CA LEU A 70 18.49 2.77 9.18
C LEU A 70 19.02 2.74 10.63
N ASP A 71 19.54 3.87 11.12
CA ASP A 71 20.00 4.01 12.51
C ASP A 71 18.83 4.26 13.50
N GLU A 72 17.60 4.49 13.00
CA GLU A 72 16.38 4.74 13.78
C GLU A 72 15.59 3.45 14.15
N ASP A 73 16.11 2.27 13.80
CA ASP A 73 15.61 0.92 14.19
C ASP A 73 16.50 0.25 15.26
#